data_AF-A0AAV4RNW0-F1
#
_entry.id   AF-A0AAV4RNW0-F1
#
_cell.length_a   1.000
_cell.length_b   1.000
_cell.length_c   1.000
_cell.angle_alpha   90.00
_cell.angle_beta   90.00
_cell.angle_gamma   90.00
#
_symmetry.space_group_name_H-M   'P 1'
#
loop_
_entity.id
_entity.type
_entity.pdbx_description
1 polymer ?
#
loop_
_entity_poly.entity_id
_entity_poly.type
_entity_poly.pdbx_seq_one_letter_code
_entity_poly.pdbx_strand_id
1 'polypeptide(L)'
;MREKSGPNGDIDFTTGGNGASYRPLSDNYDHPKCSGRTALCNEVLNDKWVSFPSSSEATFPKSCKTEYEEAMHRFEDELFELDMAKRDNKDTIHILEDLNKKLNKMTPDNRQ
;
A
#
# COMPACT_ATOMS: atom_id res chain seq x y z
N MET A 1 -13.86 -14.21 17.73
CA MET A 1 -13.30 -13.77 19.02
C MET A 1 -13.50 -12.26 19.09
N ARG A 2 -14.43 -11.81 19.93
CA ARG A 2 -14.78 -10.39 20.08
C ARG A 2 -13.89 -9.83 21.20
N GLU A 3 -12.93 -8.98 20.84
CA GLU A 3 -12.11 -8.29 21.84
C GLU A 3 -13.03 -7.46 22.73
N LYS A 4 -12.90 -7.66 24.04
CA LYS A 4 -13.70 -6.96 25.04
C LYS A 4 -13.23 -5.51 25.10
N SER A 5 -14.12 -4.59 24.76
CA SER A 5 -14.01 -3.16 25.04
C SER A 5 -13.75 -2.96 26.54
N GLY A 6 -12.55 -2.47 26.88
CA GLY A 6 -12.21 -2.02 28.22
C GLY A 6 -12.99 -0.75 28.61
N PRO A 7 -12.95 -0.34 29.89
CA PRO A 7 -13.78 0.73 30.43
C PRO A 7 -13.16 2.09 30.14
N ASN A 8 -12.90 2.41 28.88
CA ASN A 8 -12.32 3.67 28.47
C ASN A 8 -13.29 4.34 27.51
N GLY A 9 -13.85 5.48 27.91
CA GLY A 9 -14.68 6.30 27.04
C GLY A 9 -13.96 6.52 25.72
N ASP A 10 -14.68 6.33 24.61
CA ASP A 10 -14.13 6.45 23.27
C ASP A 10 -13.46 7.83 23.11
N ILE A 11 -12.12 7.86 23.07
CA ILE A 11 -11.39 9.09 22.78
C ILE A 11 -11.72 9.44 21.32
N ASP A 12 -12.37 10.59 21.11
CA ASP A 12 -12.62 11.07 19.76
C ASP A 12 -11.32 11.58 19.12
N PHE A 13 -10.72 10.74 18.28
CA PHE A 13 -9.50 11.07 17.54
C PHE A 13 -9.76 11.94 16.29
N THR A 14 -11.01 12.29 16.00
CA THR A 14 -11.37 13.06 14.80
C THR A 14 -11.40 14.57 15.04
N THR A 15 -11.60 14.99 16.29
CA THR A 15 -11.82 16.39 16.63
C THR A 15 -10.66 16.96 17.45
N GLY A 16 -9.73 17.67 16.80
CA GLY A 16 -8.74 18.54 17.47
C GLY A 16 -7.27 18.27 17.15
N GLY A 17 -6.53 19.37 16.94
CA GLY A 17 -5.07 19.43 16.89
C GLY A 17 -4.48 19.63 15.50
N ASN A 18 -3.80 20.78 15.31
CA ASN A 18 -3.03 21.10 14.11
C ASN A 18 -1.79 20.19 14.01
N GLY A 19 -1.94 18.99 13.45
CA GLY A 19 -0.82 18.09 13.15
C GLY A 19 -1.26 16.65 12.92
N ALA A 20 -0.66 15.97 11.96
CA ALA A 20 -1.07 14.61 11.56
C ALA A 20 -0.73 13.54 12.62
N SER A 21 0.33 13.74 13.41
CA SER A 21 0.94 12.67 14.24
C SER A 21 0.66 12.75 15.75
N TYR A 22 0.20 13.89 16.28
CA TYR A 22 -0.07 14.05 17.73
C TYR A 22 -1.38 14.76 17.97
N ARG A 23 -2.17 14.25 18.91
CA ARG A 23 -3.48 14.82 19.29
C ARG A 23 -3.54 15.06 20.80
N PRO A 24 -4.12 16.19 21.24
CA PRO A 24 -4.32 16.44 22.67
C PRO A 24 -5.40 15.49 23.20
N LEU A 25 -5.18 14.95 24.40
CA LEU A 25 -6.21 14.26 25.17
C LEU A 25 -7.21 15.30 25.70
N SER A 26 -8.46 14.89 25.88
CA SER A 26 -9.45 15.74 26.53
C SER A 26 -9.10 15.93 28.01
N ASP A 27 -9.48 17.10 28.56
CA ASP A 27 -9.28 17.39 29.99
C ASP A 27 -10.06 16.41 30.89
N ASN A 28 -11.08 15.74 30.35
CA ASN A 28 -11.90 14.73 31.02
C ASN A 28 -11.42 13.29 30.76
N TYR A 29 -10.21 13.10 30.23
CA TYR A 29 -9.68 11.76 30.00
C TYR A 29 -9.30 11.08 31.32
N ASP A 30 -9.89 9.92 31.58
CA ASP A 30 -9.62 9.14 32.79
C ASP A 30 -8.27 8.42 32.68
N HIS A 31 -7.23 8.96 33.32
CA HIS A 31 -5.92 8.30 33.37
C HIS A 31 -5.97 7.04 34.24
N PRO A 32 -5.36 5.92 33.77
CA PRO A 32 -5.22 4.72 34.59
C PRO A 32 -4.48 5.01 35.90
N LYS A 33 -5.01 4.52 37.02
CA LYS A 33 -4.37 4.67 38.33
C LYS A 33 -3.05 3.89 38.36
N CYS A 34 -1.95 4.58 38.66
CA CYS A 34 -0.62 3.99 38.79
C CYS A 34 -0.05 4.24 40.20
N SER A 35 0.12 3.19 40.99
CA SER A 35 0.67 3.28 42.36
C SER A 35 2.17 3.55 42.40
N GLY A 36 2.88 3.42 41.27
CA GLY A 36 4.33 3.64 41.17
C GLY A 36 4.74 5.04 40.75
N ARG A 37 3.80 5.98 40.57
CA ARG A 37 4.11 7.35 40.13
C ARG A 37 4.78 8.13 41.26
N THR A 38 5.99 8.61 41.01
CA THR A 38 6.72 9.53 41.90
C THR A 38 6.49 10.98 41.49
N ALA A 39 6.93 11.95 42.31
CA ALA A 39 6.85 13.38 41.97
C ALA A 39 7.50 13.69 40.61
N LEU A 40 8.69 13.13 40.36
CA LEU A 40 9.39 13.27 39.08
C LEU A 40 8.56 12.75 37.91
N CYS A 41 7.86 11.62 38.08
CA CYS A 41 7.01 11.05 37.04
C CYS A 41 5.83 11.96 36.65
N ASN A 42 5.33 12.78 37.57
CA ASN A 42 4.27 13.75 37.27
C ASN A 42 4.78 14.96 36.49
N GLU A 43 6.08 15.24 36.56
CA GLU A 43 6.71 16.36 35.85
C GLU A 43 7.13 15.97 34.43
N VAL A 44 7.62 14.73 34.23
CA VAL A 44 8.27 14.33 32.97
C VAL A 44 7.41 13.48 32.05
N LEU A 45 6.40 12.78 32.57
CA LEU A 45 5.58 11.88 31.75
C LEU A 45 4.47 12.65 31.03
N ASN A 46 4.15 12.18 29.83
CA ASN A 46 3.12 12.77 28.99
C ASN A 46 1.72 12.25 29.39
N ASP A 47 0.91 13.14 29.95
CA ASP A 47 -0.51 12.89 30.26
C ASP A 47 -1.46 13.66 29.32
N LYS A 48 -0.93 14.45 28.38
CA LYS A 48 -1.69 15.45 27.62
C LYS A 48 -1.84 15.13 26.14
N TRP A 49 -0.96 14.31 25.58
CA TRP A 49 -0.92 14.04 24.14
C TRP A 49 -0.87 12.55 23.86
N VAL A 50 -1.47 12.13 22.76
CA VAL A 50 -1.34 10.76 22.23
C VAL A 50 -0.71 10.81 20.85
N SER A 51 0.18 9.86 20.58
CA SER A 51 0.67 9.63 19.23
C SER A 51 -0.44 8.96 18.43
N PHE A 52 -0.85 9.59 17.34
CA PHE A 52 -1.75 8.98 16.39
C PHE A 52 -0.92 8.42 15.24
N PRO A 53 -1.15 7.17 14.79
CA PRO A 53 -0.48 6.65 13.61
C PRO A 53 -0.96 7.45 12.39
N SER A 54 -0.23 8.50 12.06
CA SER A 54 -0.32 9.16 10.77
C SER A 54 0.37 8.24 9.77
N SER A 55 -0.34 7.23 9.27
CA SER A 55 0.16 6.55 8.07
C SER A 55 0.27 7.62 6.98
N SER A 56 1.50 7.88 6.55
CA SER A 56 1.83 8.73 5.40
C SER A 56 1.02 8.39 4.15
N GLU A 57 0.54 7.14 4.05
CA GLU A 57 -0.32 6.65 2.98
C GLU A 57 -1.59 7.49 2.73
N ALA A 58 -2.05 8.28 3.71
CA ALA A 58 -3.32 9.02 3.61
C ALA A 58 -3.19 10.56 3.58
N THR A 59 -2.01 11.16 3.78
CA THR A 59 -1.90 12.63 3.90
C THR A 59 -0.70 13.26 3.18
N PHE A 60 0.13 12.49 2.50
CA PHE A 60 0.87 13.09 1.38
C PHE A 60 -0.11 13.24 0.22
N PRO A 61 -0.31 14.44 -0.36
CA PRO A 61 -0.83 14.45 -1.71
C PRO A 61 0.14 13.56 -2.51
N LYS A 62 -0.39 12.68 -3.36
CA LYS A 62 0.42 11.87 -4.29
C LYS A 62 1.20 12.75 -5.31
N SER A 63 1.51 14.00 -4.97
CA SER A 63 1.94 15.08 -5.86
C SER A 63 3.32 15.65 -5.51
N CYS A 64 4.10 15.00 -4.65
CA CYS A 64 5.56 15.14 -4.74
C CYS A 64 6.15 13.99 -5.58
N LYS A 65 5.39 13.49 -6.56
CA LYS A 65 5.94 12.75 -7.68
C LYS A 65 6.46 13.79 -8.66
N THR A 66 7.75 13.75 -8.96
CA THR A 66 8.27 14.56 -10.06
C THR A 66 7.58 14.14 -11.37
N GLU A 67 7.38 15.04 -12.32
CA GLU A 67 6.81 14.67 -13.64
C GLU A 67 7.59 13.52 -14.31
N TYR A 68 8.88 13.40 -13.99
CA TYR A 68 9.77 12.33 -14.43
C TYR A 68 9.41 10.96 -13.83
N GLU A 69 8.97 10.91 -12.58
CA GLU A 69 8.57 9.65 -11.92
C GLU A 69 7.26 9.12 -12.50
N GLU A 70 6.30 10.01 -12.79
CA GLU A 70 5.07 9.63 -13.46
C GLU A 70 5.32 9.16 -14.90
N ALA A 71 6.21 9.85 -15.63
CA ALA A 71 6.65 9.41 -16.94
C ALA A 71 7.33 8.04 -16.89
N MET A 72 8.19 7.79 -15.90
CA MET A 72 8.87 6.51 -15.73
C MET A 72 7.88 5.36 -15.52
N HIS A 73 6.86 5.54 -14.65
CA HIS A 73 5.84 4.50 -14.45
C HIS A 73 5.01 4.25 -15.71
N ARG A 74 4.62 5.29 -16.44
CA ARG A 74 3.92 5.12 -17.73
C ARG A 74 4.78 4.36 -18.73
N PHE A 75 6.07 4.70 -18.83
CA PHE A 75 7.01 3.97 -19.69
C PHE A 75 7.19 2.53 -19.26
N GLU A 76 7.22 2.24 -17.96
CA GLU A 76 7.30 0.88 -17.44
C GLU A 76 6.09 0.03 -17.85
N ASP A 77 4.88 0.59 -17.72
CA ASP A 77 3.64 -0.05 -18.16
C ASP A 77 3.63 -0.30 -19.68
N GLU A 78 3.99 0.71 -20.48
CA GLU A 78 4.07 0.60 -21.95
C GLU A 78 5.13 -0.43 -22.40
N LEU A 79 6.30 -0.45 -21.74
CA LEU A 79 7.36 -1.42 -22.03
C LEU A 79 6.93 -2.84 -21.68
N PHE A 80 6.22 -3.02 -20.57
CA PHE A 80 5.70 -4.32 -20.17
C PHE A 80 4.69 -4.87 -21.20
N GLU A 81 3.73 -4.05 -21.63
CA GLU A 81 2.74 -4.45 -22.62
C GLU A 81 3.39 -4.79 -23.98
N LEU A 82 4.36 -3.98 -24.40
CA LEU A 82 5.12 -4.22 -25.62
C LEU A 82 5.93 -5.53 -25.56
N ASP A 83 6.62 -5.80 -24.44
CA ASP A 83 7.41 -7.02 -24.28
C ASP A 83 6.52 -8.27 -24.28
N MET A 84 5.35 -8.19 -23.64
CA MET A 84 4.34 -9.26 -23.69
C MET A 84 3.89 -9.52 -25.13
N ALA A 85 3.49 -8.48 -25.88
CA ALA A 85 3.08 -8.65 -27.27
C ALA A 85 4.21 -9.21 -28.16
N LYS A 86 5.45 -8.77 -27.93
CA LYS A 86 6.63 -9.27 -28.65
C LYS A 86 6.89 -10.74 -28.34
N ARG A 87 6.75 -11.15 -27.07
CA ARG A 87 6.87 -12.54 -26.64
C ARG A 87 5.81 -13.41 -27.33
N ASP A 88 4.55 -13.00 -27.27
CA ASP A 88 3.43 -13.75 -27.86
C ASP A 88 3.60 -13.89 -29.38
N ASN A 89 4.05 -12.84 -30.06
CA ASN A 89 4.34 -12.88 -31.49
C ASN A 89 5.48 -13.86 -31.81
N LYS A 90 6.54 -13.85 -31.02
CA LYS A 90 7.69 -14.77 -31.19
C LYS A 90 7.24 -16.22 -31.00
N ASP A 91 6.47 -16.49 -29.96
CA ASP A 91 5.96 -17.83 -29.66
C ASP A 91 5.00 -18.30 -30.77
N THR A 92 4.14 -17.40 -31.27
CA THR A 92 3.23 -17.68 -32.39
C THR A 92 3.99 -18.01 -33.67
N ILE A 93 5.02 -17.23 -34.02
CA ILE A 93 5.87 -17.50 -35.18
C ILE A 93 6.51 -18.88 -35.07
N HIS A 94 7.06 -19.22 -33.89
CA HIS A 94 7.70 -20.51 -33.68
C HIS A 94 6.74 -21.68 -33.92
N ILE A 95 5.52 -21.60 -33.40
CA ILE A 95 4.47 -22.60 -33.61
C ILE A 95 4.09 -22.71 -35.09
N LEU A 96 3.89 -21.57 -35.77
CA LEU A 96 3.51 -21.54 -37.18
C LEU A 96 4.62 -22.11 -38.09
N GLU A 97 5.88 -21.82 -37.79
CA GLU A 97 7.03 -22.39 -38.50
C GLU A 97 7.06 -23.92 -38.38
N ASP A 98 6.80 -24.44 -37.19
CA ASP A 98 6.80 -25.89 -36.96
C ASP A 98 5.61 -26.58 -37.61
N LEU A 99 4.43 -25.96 -37.58
CA LEU A 99 3.27 -26.43 -38.34
C LEU A 99 3.54 -26.43 -39.85
N ASN A 100 4.15 -25.36 -40.37
CA ASN A 100 4.51 -25.27 -41.78
C ASN A 100 5.53 -26.35 -42.19
N LYS A 101 6.56 -26.60 -41.35
CA LYS A 101 7.49 -27.72 -41.58
C LYS A 101 6.79 -29.07 -41.61
N LYS A 102 5.81 -29.29 -40.72
CA LYS A 102 5.03 -30.54 -40.66
C LYS A 102 4.16 -30.71 -41.90
N LEU A 103 3.45 -29.66 -42.33
CA LEU A 103 2.61 -29.66 -43.55
C LEU A 103 3.43 -29.95 -44.80
N ASN A 104 4.61 -29.34 -44.95
CA ASN A 104 5.47 -29.57 -46.11
C ASN A 104 6.03 -31.00 -46.17
N LYS A 105 6.13 -31.70 -45.03
CA LYS A 105 6.56 -33.10 -44.97
C LYS A 105 5.41 -34.10 -45.16
N MET A 106 4.15 -33.67 -45.15
CA MET A 106 3.02 -34.56 -45.39
C MET A 106 2.88 -34.90 -46.88
N THR A 107 2.79 -36.19 -47.21
CA THR A 107 2.40 -36.66 -48.54
C THR A 107 0.93 -36.33 -48.85
N PRO A 108 0.53 -36.21 -50.14
CA PRO A 108 -0.82 -35.82 -50.53
C PRO A 108 -1.95 -36.70 -49.96
N ASP A 109 -1.71 -37.99 -49.72
CA ASP A 109 -2.69 -38.91 -49.09
C ASP A 109 -2.98 -38.59 -47.61
N ASN A 110 -2.06 -37.91 -46.92
CA ASN A 110 -2.22 -37.54 -45.50
C ASN A 110 -2.78 -36.11 -45.33
N ARG A 111 -3.15 -35.43 -46.43
CA ARG A 111 -3.69 -34.06 -46.42
C ARG A 111 -5.22 -33.99 -46.61
N GLN A 112 -5.89 -35.15 -46.77
CA GLN A 112 -7.35 -35.27 -46.72
C GLN A 112 -7.82 -35.46 -45.27
#